data_AF-A0A0D0DFL6-F1
#
_entry.id   AF-A0A0D0DFL6-F1
#
_cell.length_a   1.000
_cell.length_b   1.000
_cell.length_c   1.000
_cell.angle_alpha   90.00
_cell.angle_beta   90.00
_cell.angle_gamma   90.00
#
_symmetry.space_group_name_H-M   'P 1'
#
loop_
_entity.id
_entity.type
_entity.pdbx_description
1 polymer ?
#
loop_
_entity_poly.entity_id
_entity_poly.type
_entity_poly.pdbx_seq_one_letter_code
_entity_poly.pdbx_strand_id
1 'polypeptide(L)'
;VDSAIINHVRELHTPPSHPVFELVPVTFQQYAQLYYDELGAPPVTHSNVWDVYQSLLSRFQEWNVIPANLIAEWSAPASSEASEGDDHIDIPLLADLQELPFIINTDGSYYMGEVNNGHGLGL
;
A
#
# COMPACT_ATOMS: atom_id res chain seq x y z
N VAL A 1 -21.72 10.28 12.58
CA VAL A 1 -21.41 10.19 11.13
C VAL A 1 -22.34 9.15 10.54
N ASP A 2 -22.98 9.42 9.41
CA ASP A 2 -23.92 8.48 8.78
C ASP A 2 -23.14 7.31 8.14
N SER A 3 -23.47 6.07 8.53
CA SER A 3 -22.82 4.86 8.03
C SER A 3 -23.05 4.68 6.52
N ALA A 4 -24.14 5.19 5.97
CA ALA A 4 -24.41 5.10 4.54
C ALA A 4 -23.40 5.92 3.72
N ILE A 5 -23.04 7.10 4.22
CA ILE A 5 -22.04 7.98 3.59
C ILE A 5 -20.66 7.33 3.63
N ILE A 6 -20.27 6.75 4.77
CA ILE A 6 -18.97 6.06 4.91
C ILE A 6 -18.86 4.89 3.93
N ASN A 7 -19.91 4.08 3.78
CA ASN A 7 -19.91 2.94 2.87
C ASN A 7 -19.85 3.40 1.41
N HIS A 8 -20.59 4.44 1.04
CA HIS A 8 -20.55 5.01 -0.30
C HIS A 8 -19.17 5.54 -0.67
N VAL A 9 -18.52 6.29 0.23
CA VAL A 9 -17.15 6.79 0.03
C VAL A 9 -16.15 5.64 -0.09
N ARG A 10 -16.29 4.58 0.73
CA ARG A 10 -15.43 3.39 0.64
C ARG A 10 -15.59 2.69 -0.70
N GLU A 11 -16.81 2.49 -1.17
CA GLU A 11 -17.07 1.82 -2.45
C GLU A 11 -16.54 2.63 -3.64
N LEU A 12 -16.65 3.96 -3.57
CA LEU A 12 -16.18 4.87 -4.61
C LEU A 12 -14.66 4.95 -4.71
N HIS A 13 -13.97 5.07 -3.57
CA HIS A 13 -12.51 5.33 -3.55
C HIS A 13 -11.66 4.11 -3.24
N THR A 14 -12.27 3.07 -2.69
CA THR A 14 -11.56 1.92 -2.14
C THR A 14 -12.39 0.65 -2.37
N PRO A 15 -12.71 0.33 -3.63
CA PRO A 15 -13.47 -0.87 -3.94
C PRO A 15 -12.68 -2.09 -3.43
N PRO A 16 -13.35 -3.11 -2.88
CA PRO A 16 -12.67 -4.27 -2.30
C PRO A 16 -11.87 -5.08 -3.33
N SER A 17 -12.17 -4.91 -4.62
CA SER A 17 -11.43 -5.48 -5.75
C SER A 17 -10.24 -4.62 -6.22
N HIS A 18 -9.90 -3.55 -5.50
CA HIS A 18 -8.80 -2.67 -5.90
C HIS A 18 -7.45 -3.40 -5.75
N PRO A 19 -6.57 -3.40 -6.76
CA PRO A 19 -5.30 -4.13 -6.75
C PRO A 19 -4.34 -3.68 -5.63
N VAL A 20 -4.54 -2.48 -5.05
CA VAL A 20 -3.83 -2.03 -3.84
C VAL A 20 -4.00 -2.97 -2.64
N PHE A 21 -5.05 -3.80 -2.63
CA PHE A 21 -5.27 -4.82 -1.60
C PHE A 21 -4.55 -6.13 -1.87
N GLU A 22 -3.97 -6.30 -3.06
CA GLU A 22 -3.21 -7.48 -3.48
C GLU A 22 -1.69 -7.24 -3.44
N LEU A 23 -1.25 -6.12 -2.84
CA LEU A 23 0.17 -5.75 -2.75
C LEU A 23 1.03 -6.70 -1.92
N VAL A 24 0.41 -7.53 -1.08
CA VAL A 24 1.11 -8.51 -0.24
C VAL A 24 1.02 -9.87 -0.93
N PRO A 25 2.16 -10.44 -1.38
CA PRO A 25 2.16 -11.77 -1.97
C PRO A 25 1.57 -12.81 -1.03
N VAL A 26 0.73 -13.69 -1.57
CA VAL A 26 0.00 -14.71 -0.78
C VAL A 26 0.96 -15.58 0.02
N THR A 27 2.12 -15.92 -0.55
CA THR A 27 3.14 -16.71 0.14
C THR A 27 3.72 -15.95 1.33
N PHE A 28 4.00 -14.65 1.21
CA PHE A 28 4.45 -13.83 2.34
C PHE A 28 3.41 -13.84 3.47
N GLN A 29 2.13 -13.66 3.13
CA GLN A 29 1.04 -13.68 4.10
C GLN A 29 1.00 -15.00 4.88
N GLN A 30 1.20 -16.14 4.21
CA GLN A 30 1.22 -17.45 4.86
C GLN A 30 2.36 -17.57 5.89
N TYR A 31 3.56 -17.10 5.55
CA TYR A 31 4.69 -17.12 6.50
C TYR A 31 4.50 -16.13 7.64
N ALA A 32 4.00 -14.92 7.36
CA ALA A 32 3.71 -13.93 8.38
C ALA A 32 2.67 -14.46 9.39
N GLN A 33 1.62 -15.13 8.91
CA GLN A 33 0.62 -15.77 9.76
C GLN A 33 1.23 -16.88 10.61
N LEU A 34 2.05 -17.75 10.01
CA LEU A 34 2.72 -18.84 10.73
C LEU A 34 3.57 -18.31 11.89
N TYR A 35 4.40 -17.29 11.66
CA TYR A 35 5.20 -16.71 12.73
C TYR A 35 4.36 -15.97 13.77
N TYR A 36 3.28 -15.32 13.35
CA TYR A 36 2.38 -14.66 14.27
C TYR A 36 1.68 -15.66 15.20
N ASP A 37 1.28 -16.82 14.67
CA ASP A 37 0.73 -17.92 15.45
C ASP A 37 1.78 -18.51 16.41
N GLU A 38 3.04 -18.64 15.98
CA GLU A 38 4.16 -19.05 16.85
C GLU A 38 4.43 -18.08 18.01
N LEU A 39 4.14 -16.78 17.82
CA LEU A 39 4.19 -15.78 18.88
C LEU A 39 2.97 -15.86 19.83
N GLY A 40 2.04 -16.78 19.58
CA GLY A 40 0.81 -16.94 20.35
C GLY A 40 -0.32 -16.01 19.92
N ALA A 41 -0.24 -15.44 18.71
CA ALA A 41 -1.21 -14.51 18.13
C ALA A 41 -1.65 -13.38 19.10
N PRO A 42 -0.70 -12.62 19.69
CA PRO A 42 -1.00 -11.60 20.69
C PRO A 42 -1.86 -10.49 20.10
N PRO A 43 -2.94 -10.02 20.76
CA PRO A 43 -3.77 -8.95 20.22
C PRO A 43 -2.94 -7.69 19.96
N VAL A 44 -3.01 -7.17 18.73
CA VAL A 44 -2.28 -5.97 18.32
C VAL A 44 -3.00 -4.73 18.84
N THR A 45 -2.28 -3.95 19.63
CA THR A 45 -2.71 -2.69 20.25
C THR A 45 -1.68 -1.61 19.97
N HIS A 46 -2.05 -0.35 20.14
CA HIS A 46 -1.11 0.77 19.93
C HIS A 46 0.14 0.67 20.82
N SER A 47 0.07 0.04 21.99
CA SER A 47 1.20 -0.09 22.91
C SER A 47 2.15 -1.23 22.58
N ASN A 48 1.71 -2.25 21.83
CA ASN A 48 2.54 -3.45 21.55
C ASN A 48 2.76 -3.70 20.05
N VAL A 49 2.17 -2.90 19.16
CA VAL A 49 2.28 -3.08 17.70
C VAL A 49 3.73 -3.14 17.24
N TRP A 50 4.59 -2.32 17.83
CA TRP A 50 6.01 -2.29 17.48
C TRP A 50 6.76 -3.53 17.98
N ASP A 51 6.44 -4.01 19.18
CA ASP A 51 7.06 -5.22 19.74
C ASP A 51 6.66 -6.47 18.95
N VAL A 52 5.38 -6.56 18.56
CA VAL A 52 4.86 -7.62 17.69
C VAL A 52 5.56 -7.57 16.33
N TYR A 53 5.66 -6.37 15.73
CA TYR A 53 6.35 -6.17 14.47
C TYR A 53 7.83 -6.61 14.55
N GLN A 54 8.56 -6.17 15.57
CA GLN A 54 9.96 -6.53 15.75
C GLN A 54 10.14 -8.04 15.94
N SER A 55 9.24 -8.69 16.68
CA SER A 55 9.27 -10.14 16.89
C SER A 55 9.02 -10.89 15.58
N LEU A 56 8.09 -10.44 14.75
CA LEU A 56 7.87 -11.01 13.41
C LEU A 56 9.08 -10.78 12.51
N LEU A 57 9.62 -9.57 12.50
CA LEU A 57 10.78 -9.20 11.69
C LEU A 57 12.00 -10.06 12.04
N SER A 58 12.25 -10.31 13.33
CA SER A 58 13.37 -11.15 13.75
C SER A 58 13.22 -12.57 13.20
N ARG A 59 12.01 -13.14 13.16
CA ARG A 59 11.77 -14.46 12.55
C ARG A 59 12.11 -14.49 11.07
N PHE A 60 11.73 -13.46 10.31
CA PHE A 60 12.08 -13.34 8.89
C PHE A 60 13.59 -13.19 8.67
N GLN A 61 14.31 -12.55 9.59
CA GLN A 61 15.76 -12.33 9.50
C GLN A 61 16.58 -13.54 9.98
N GLU A 62 16.12 -14.25 11.00
CA GLU A 62 16.78 -15.42 11.58
C GLU A 62 16.67 -16.65 10.69
N TRP A 63 15.59 -16.77 9.90
CA TRP A 63 15.48 -17.80 8.88
C TRP A 63 16.36 -17.49 7.68
N ASN A 64 17.63 -17.86 7.81
CA ASN A 64 18.60 -17.97 6.71
C ASN A 64 18.24 -19.11 5.71
N VAL A 65 16.96 -19.48 5.62
CA VAL A 65 16.41 -20.63 4.90
C VAL A 65 15.18 -20.23 4.07
N ILE A 66 14.83 -18.94 3.98
CA ILE A 66 13.80 -18.52 3.02
C ILE A 66 14.34 -18.81 1.62
N PRO A 67 13.71 -19.71 0.85
CA PRO A 67 14.15 -20.03 -0.50
C PRO A 67 14.28 -18.76 -1.35
N ALA A 68 15.37 -18.67 -2.13
CA ALA A 68 15.65 -17.48 -2.93
C ALA A 68 14.51 -17.12 -3.91
N ASN A 69 13.73 -18.11 -4.36
CA ASN A 69 12.54 -17.88 -5.19
C ASN A 69 11.41 -17.15 -4.44
N LEU A 70 11.24 -17.39 -3.13
CA LEU A 70 10.27 -16.68 -2.31
C LEU A 70 10.73 -15.24 -2.02
N ILE A 71 12.03 -15.04 -1.78
CA ILE A 71 12.59 -13.69 -1.63
C ILE A 71 12.38 -12.89 -2.93
N ALA A 72 12.64 -13.51 -4.08
CA ALA A 72 12.40 -12.88 -5.38
C ALA A 72 10.92 -12.55 -5.61
N GLU A 73 10.00 -13.44 -5.22
CA GLU A 73 8.55 -13.19 -5.27
C GLU A 73 8.14 -12.02 -4.37
N TRP A 74 8.64 -11.97 -3.12
CA TRP A 74 8.27 -10.92 -2.16
C TRP A 74 8.89 -9.57 -2.46
N SER A 75 10.01 -9.58 -3.18
CA SER A 75 10.71 -8.36 -3.61
C SER A 75 10.31 -7.94 -5.02
N ALA A 76 9.53 -8.77 -5.74
CA ALA A 76 9.00 -8.39 -7.03
C ALA A 76 7.97 -7.27 -6.83
N PRO A 77 7.94 -6.27 -7.72
CA PRO A 77 6.83 -5.32 -7.72
C PRO A 77 5.52 -6.11 -7.86
N ALA A 78 4.49 -5.72 -7.10
CA ALA A 78 3.20 -6.42 -6.98
C ALA A 78 2.43 -6.61 -8.31
N SER A 79 3.00 -6.18 -9.42
CA SER A 79 2.51 -6.29 -10.78
C SER A 79 3.72 -6.49 -11.69
N SER A 80 4.06 -7.74 -12.01
CA SER A 80 5.10 -8.08 -12.98
C SER A 80 4.49 -8.95 -14.07
N GLU A 81 3.74 -8.32 -14.97
CA GLU A 81 3.71 -8.74 -16.36
C GLU A 81 4.82 -7.96 -17.07
N ALA A 82 5.82 -8.68 -17.55
CA ALA A 82 7.07 -8.13 -18.04
C ALA A 82 6.87 -7.08 -19.14
N SER A 83 7.49 -5.91 -18.96
CA SER A 83 7.94 -5.07 -20.07
C SER A 83 9.33 -4.56 -19.73
N GLU A 84 10.32 -4.98 -20.52
CA GLU A 84 11.66 -4.38 -20.54
C GLU A 84 11.53 -2.97 -21.09
N GLY A 85 11.22 -2.02 -20.21
CA GLY A 85 11.03 -0.61 -20.50
C GLY A 85 10.93 0.13 -19.18
N ASP A 86 11.41 1.35 -19.14
CA ASP A 86 11.51 2.26 -17.99
C ASP A 86 10.14 2.71 -17.46
N ASP A 87 9.23 1.77 -17.19
CA ASP A 87 7.84 2.02 -16.81
C ASP A 87 7.61 1.47 -15.40
N HIS A 88 7.74 2.33 -14.39
CA HIS A 88 7.14 2.09 -13.10
C HIS A 88 5.64 1.81 -13.31
N ILE A 89 5.15 0.66 -12.87
CA ILE A 89 3.71 0.40 -12.87
C ILE A 89 3.11 1.22 -11.74
N ASP A 90 2.66 2.43 -12.08
CA ASP A 90 1.93 3.31 -11.18
C ASP A 90 0.55 2.71 -10.92
N ILE A 91 0.42 1.88 -9.89
CA ILE A 91 -0.89 1.51 -9.36
C ILE A 91 -1.47 2.79 -8.75
N PRO A 92 -2.51 3.39 -9.36
CA PRO A 92 -3.04 4.64 -8.84
C PRO A 92 -3.65 4.38 -7.46
N LEU A 93 -3.15 5.08 -6.44
CA LEU A 93 -3.65 4.96 -5.05
C LEU A 93 -5.15 5.36 -4.96
N LEU A 94 -5.60 6.17 -5.91
CA LEU A 94 -6.99 6.59 -6.10
C LEU A 94 -7.32 6.48 -7.60
N ALA A 95 -8.43 5.81 -7.92
CA ALA A 95 -8.97 5.82 -9.27
C ALA A 95 -9.20 7.27 -9.74
N ASP A 96 -8.83 7.57 -10.99
CA ASP A 96 -8.97 8.89 -11.62
C ASP A 96 -8.15 10.04 -10.97
N LEU A 97 -7.13 9.73 -10.16
CA LEU A 97 -6.17 10.73 -9.71
C LEU A 97 -5.33 11.22 -10.89
N GLN A 98 -5.68 12.39 -11.44
CA GLN A 98 -4.77 13.14 -12.30
C GLN A 98 -3.82 13.94 -11.42
N GLU A 99 -2.54 13.55 -11.42
CA GLU A 99 -1.51 14.46 -10.95
C GLU A 99 -1.52 15.70 -11.83
N LEU A 100 -1.72 16.86 -11.20
CA LEU A 100 -1.62 18.11 -11.92
C LEU A 100 -0.17 18.27 -12.39
N PRO A 101 0.06 18.67 -13.65
CA PRO A 101 1.41 18.85 -14.17
C PRO A 101 2.18 19.79 -13.24
N PHE A 102 3.43 19.44 -12.96
CA PHE A 102 4.32 20.26 -12.15
C PHE A 102 4.62 21.56 -12.92
N ILE A 103 3.74 22.54 -12.77
CA ILE A 103 3.85 23.85 -13.40
C ILE A 103 4.48 24.79 -12.38
N ILE A 104 5.70 25.23 -12.69
CA ILE A 104 6.31 26.39 -12.03
C ILE A 104 5.76 27.62 -12.74
N ASN A 105 5.00 28.43 -12.01
CA ASN A 105 4.52 29.71 -12.48
C ASN A 105 5.69 30.66 -12.76
N THR A 106 5.44 31.71 -13.55
CA THR A 106 6.46 32.70 -13.91
C THR A 106 7.07 33.46 -12.72
N ASP A 107 6.40 33.44 -11.57
CA ASP A 107 6.86 34.01 -10.30
C ASP A 107 7.63 33.01 -9.41
N GLY A 108 7.85 31.79 -9.88
CA GLY A 108 8.55 30.73 -9.15
C GLY A 108 7.67 29.99 -8.13
N SER A 109 6.40 30.37 -8.00
CA SER A 109 5.44 29.57 -7.23
C SER A 109 5.09 28.30 -7.99
N TYR A 110 4.79 27.22 -7.28
CA TYR A 110 4.28 26.00 -7.89
C TYR A 110 3.09 25.49 -7.09
N TYR A 111 2.16 24.86 -7.79
CA TYR A 111 0.93 24.36 -7.20
C TYR A 111 1.21 23.11 -6.35
N MET A 112 0.77 23.13 -5.09
CA MET A 112 1.11 22.13 -4.06
C MET A 112 -0.01 21.13 -3.73
N GLY A 113 -1.11 21.14 -4.50
CA GLY A 113 -2.27 20.28 -4.23
C GLY A 113 -3.21 20.88 -3.19
N GLU A 114 -4.21 21.64 -3.64
CA GLU A 114 -5.37 22.08 -2.84
C GLU A 114 -6.57 21.13 -3.00
N VAL A 115 -7.59 21.32 -2.16
CA VAL A 115 -8.86 20.56 -2.09
C VAL A 115 -9.55 20.47 -3.47
N ASN A 116 -10.07 19.30 -3.85
CA ASN A 116 -10.75 18.99 -5.13
C ASN A 116 -9.89 19.04 -6.41
N ASN A 117 -8.68 18.45 -6.43
CA ASN A 117 -7.82 18.42 -7.64
C ASN A 117 -7.64 19.81 -8.30
N GLY A 118 -7.61 20.89 -7.50
CA GLY A 118 -7.45 22.26 -8.01
C GLY A 118 -8.69 22.92 -8.61
N HIS A 119 -9.87 22.29 -8.52
CA HIS A 119 -11.12 22.88 -9.00
C HIS A 119 -11.81 23.83 -8.01
N GLY A 120 -11.31 23.93 -6.78
CA GLY A 120 -11.88 24.79 -5.73
C GLY A 120 -13.31 24.39 -5.32
N LEU A 121 -13.93 25.23 -4.49
CA LEU A 121 -15.37 25.16 -4.22
C LEU A 121 -16.06 25.94 -5.35
N GLY A 122 -16.68 25.24 -6.29
CA GLY A 122 -17.47 25.87 -7.35
C GLY A 122 -18.47 26.87 -6.77
N LEU A 123 -18.21 28.15 -6.99
CA LEU A 123 -19.13 29.28 -6.82
C LEU A 123 -19.48 29.83 -8.20
#